data_AF-A0A7D9NL67-F1
#
_entry.id   AF-A0A7D9NL67-F1
#
_cell.length_a   1.000
_cell.length_b   1.000
_cell.length_c   1.000
_cell.angle_alpha   90.00
_cell.angle_beta   90.00
_cell.angle_gamma   90.00
#
_symmetry.space_group_name_H-M   'P 1'
#
loop_
_entity.id
_entity.type
_entity.pdbx_description
1 polymer ?
#
loop_
_entity_poly.entity_id
_entity_poly.type
_entity_poly.pdbx_seq_one_letter_code
_entity_poly.pdbx_strand_id
1 'polypeptide(L)' 'MTTQPDWSEYLTQMTHLLRLELEAPRREELERQFSRIAAMAQPLMDYPLGPRDDIAGVYKA' A
#
# COMPACT_ATOMS: atom_id res chain seq x y z
N MET A 1 11.83 3.72 11.90
CA MET A 1 10.49 3.13 12.09
C MET A 1 9.55 3.86 11.15
N THR A 2 8.97 3.15 10.19
CA THR A 2 7.94 3.71 9.31
C THR A 2 6.64 3.77 10.12
N THR A 3 6.08 4.96 10.31
CA THR A 3 4.80 5.11 11.00
C THR A 3 3.71 4.47 10.14
N GLN A 4 2.92 3.57 10.73
CA GLN A 4 1.80 2.96 10.02
C GLN A 4 0.77 4.05 9.70
N PRO A 5 0.34 4.18 8.44
CA PRO A 5 -0.60 5.21 8.04
C PRO A 5 -2.00 4.94 8.62
N ASP A 6 -2.77 6.01 8.83
CA ASP A 6 -4.21 5.89 9.07
C ASP A 6 -4.90 5.45 7.78
N TRP A 7 -5.41 4.22 7.76
CA TRP A 7 -6.03 3.64 6.57
C TRP A 7 -7.34 4.31 6.18
N SER A 8 -8.08 4.87 7.14
CA SER A 8 -9.33 5.59 6.85
C SER A 8 -9.05 6.90 6.15
N GLU A 9 -8.02 7.64 6.61
CA GLU A 9 -7.57 8.86 5.95
C GLU A 9 -6.98 8.56 4.57
N TYR A 10 -6.12 7.54 4.47
CA TYR A 10 -5.54 7.10 3.21
C TYR A 10 -6.61 6.72 2.17
N LEU A 11 -7.61 5.92 2.56
CA LEU A 11 -8.71 5.55 1.68
C LEU A 11 -9.51 6.77 1.23
N THR A 12 -9.79 7.72 2.12
CA THR A 12 -10.49 8.98 1.77
C THR A 12 -9.74 9.73 0.67
N GLN A 13 -8.42 9.89 0.83
CA GLN A 13 -7.58 10.58 -0.13
C GLN A 13 -7.51 9.81 -1.47
N MET A 14 -7.30 8.50 -1.44
CA MET A 14 -7.17 7.68 -2.65
C MET A 14 -8.49 7.54 -3.42
N THR A 15 -9.63 7.42 -2.75
CA THR A 15 -10.93 7.38 -3.43
C THR A 15 -11.21 8.69 -4.16
N HIS A 16 -10.83 9.82 -3.55
CA HIS A 16 -10.94 11.13 -4.19
C HIS A 16 -9.98 11.26 -5.39
N LEU A 17 -8.70 10.91 -5.20
CA LEU A 17 -7.68 10.97 -6.25
C LEU A 17 -8.06 10.12 -7.47
N LEU A 18 -8.54 8.90 -7.23
CA LEU A 18 -8.85 7.91 -8.27
C LEU A 18 -10.28 8.04 -8.81
N ARG A 19 -11.08 8.97 -8.27
CA ARG A 19 -12.51 9.14 -8.61
C ARG A 19 -13.30 7.83 -8.48
N LEU A 20 -13.08 7.14 -7.35
CA LEU A 20 -13.74 5.87 -7.01
C LEU A 20 -14.80 6.11 -5.94
N GLU A 21 -15.96 5.49 -6.10
CA GLU A 21 -17.01 5.44 -5.08
C GLU A 21 -16.97 4.11 -4.33
N LEU A 22 -17.05 4.17 -3.00
CA LEU A 22 -17.07 3.01 -2.12
C LEU A 22 -18.23 3.09 -1.15
N GLU A 23 -19.05 2.05 -1.12
CA GLU A 23 -20.05 1.85 -0.08
C GLU A 23 -19.40 1.45 1.24
N ALA A 24 -20.06 1.76 2.36
CA ALA A 24 -19.53 1.54 3.70
C ALA A 24 -19.01 0.09 3.94
N PRO A 25 -19.72 -0.98 3.55
CA PRO A 25 -19.21 -2.34 3.76
C PRO A 25 -17.91 -2.64 3.02
N ARG A 26 -17.72 -2.05 1.82
CA ARG A 26 -16.49 -2.23 1.02
C ARG A 26 -15.34 -1.43 1.61
N ARG A 27 -15.62 -0.22 2.12
CA ARG A 27 -14.63 0.60 2.81
C ARG A 27 -14.10 -0.12 4.04
N GLU A 28 -14.98 -0.63 4.90
CA GLU A 28 -14.57 -1.36 6.12
C GLU A 28 -13.72 -2.60 5.79
N GLU A 29 -14.06 -3.33 4.73
CA GLU A 29 -13.26 -4.47 4.30
C GLU A 29 -11.88 -4.05 3.77
N LEU A 30 -11.80 -2.96 3.00
CA LEU A 30 -10.52 -2.43 2.52
C LEU A 30 -9.61 -1.98 3.67
N GLU A 31 -10.14 -1.35 4.71
CA GLU A 31 -9.36 -0.97 5.91
C GLU A 31 -8.73 -2.19 6.59
N ARG A 32 -9.50 -3.29 6.73
CA ARG A 32 -8.99 -4.57 7.26
C ARG A 32 -7.93 -5.18 6.36
N GLN A 33 -8.15 -5.20 5.05
CA GLN A 33 -7.22 -5.80 4.10
C GLN A 33 -5.92 -4.99 3.97
N PHE A 34 -5.99 -3.67 4.00
CA PHE A 34 -4.80 -2.81 3.95
C PHE A 34 -3.92 -3.01 5.19
N SER A 35 -4.54 -3.14 6.36
CA SER A 35 -3.83 -3.49 7.60
C SER A 35 -3.09 -4.84 7.47
N ARG A 36 -3.73 -5.86 6.89
CA ARG A 36 -3.12 -7.17 6.65
C ARG A 36 -1.99 -7.12 5.63
N ILE A 37 -2.18 -6.41 4.51
CA ILE A 37 -1.17 -6.23 3.46
C ILE A 37 0.04 -5.51 4.03
N ALA A 38 -0.15 -4.46 4.84
CA ALA A 38 0.94 -3.75 5.48
C ALA A 38 1.76 -4.66 6.39
N ALA A 39 1.10 -5.54 7.17
CA ALA A 39 1.81 -6.53 7.98
C ALA A 39 2.60 -7.53 7.11
N MET A 40 2.03 -7.99 5.99
CA MET A 40 2.75 -8.87 5.03
C MET A 40 3.89 -8.16 4.32
N ALA A 41 3.80 -6.84 4.11
CA ALA A 41 4.82 -6.04 3.46
C ALA A 41 5.94 -5.60 4.41
N GLN A 42 5.72 -5.63 5.74
CA GLN A 42 6.71 -5.18 6.72
C GLN A 42 8.08 -5.85 6.56
N PRO A 43 8.19 -7.18 6.35
CA PRO A 43 9.48 -7.82 6.10
C PRO A 43 10.19 -7.31 4.85
N LEU A 44 9.45 -6.89 3.82
CA LEU A 44 10.01 -6.29 2.61
C LEU A 44 10.49 -4.86 2.86
N MET A 45 9.77 -4.10 3.69
CA MET A 45 10.15 -2.74 4.07
C MET A 45 11.39 -2.71 4.98
N ASP A 46 11.59 -3.76 5.79
CA ASP A 46 12.76 -3.92 6.66
C ASP A 46 13.98 -4.45 5.91
N TYR A 47 13.80 -4.98 4.69
CA TYR A 47 14.90 -5.48 3.88
C TYR A 47 15.77 -4.32 3.37
N PRO A 48 17.10 -4.34 3.60
CA PRO A 48 17.98 -3.27 3.15
C PRO A 48 18.12 -3.29 1.64
N LEU A 49 17.71 -2.20 0.99
CA LEU A 49 17.93 -2.01 -0.45
C LEU A 49 19.33 -1.44 -0.70
N GLY A 50 20.04 -2.03 -1.66
CA GLY A 50 21.26 -1.50 -2.22
C GLY A 50 21.01 -0.23 -3.05
N PRO A 51 22.05 0.56 -3.33
CA PRO A 51 21.93 1.83 -4.06
C PRO A 51 21.47 1.67 -5.52
N ARG A 52 21.56 0.46 -6.09
CA ARG A 52 21.15 0.10 -7.46
C ARG A 52 20.68 -1.35 -7.53
N ASP A 53 19.73 -1.71 -6.67
CA ASP A 53 19.07 -3.00 -6.84
C ASP A 53 18.22 -2.95 -8.11
N ASP A 54 18.61 -3.75 -9.11
CA ASP A 54 17.84 -3.87 -10.34
C ASP A 54 16.47 -4.49 -10.04
N ILE A 55 15.45 -3.99 -10.71
CA ILE A 55 14.13 -4.63 -10.69
C ILE A 55 14.21 -5.99 -11.39
N ALA A 56 13.44 -6.97 -10.92
CA ALA A 56 13.45 -8.33 -11.46
C ALA A 56 13.11 -8.43 -12.97
N GLY A 57 12.53 -7.38 -13.57
CA GLY A 57 12.26 -7.30 -15.01
C GLY A 57 12.81 -6.02 -15.63
N VAL A 58 13.95 -6.10 -16.31
CA VAL A 58 14.50 -5.00 -17.10
C VAL A 58 13.99 -5.11 -18.54
N TYR A 59 13.26 -4.10 -19.01
CA TYR A 59 12.81 -4.02 -20.40
C TYR A 59 14.02 -3.95 -21.34
N LYS A 60 14.02 -4.78 -22.38
CA LYS A 60 14.99 -4.74 -23.48
C LYS A 60 14.24 -4.33 -24.75
N ALA A 61 14.57 -3.14 -25.25
CA ALA A 61 14.06 -2.58 -26.51
C ALA A 61 14.74 -3.23 -27.72
#